data_AF-A0A533T8L8-F1
#
_entry.id   AF-A0A533T8L8-F1
#
_cell.length_a   1.000
_cell.length_b   1.000
_cell.length_c   1.000
_cell.angle_alpha   90.00
_cell.angle_beta   90.00
_cell.angle_gamma   90.00
#
_symmetry.space_group_name_H-M   'P 1'
#
loop_
_entity.id
_entity.type
_entity.pdbx_description
1 polymer ?
#
loop_
_entity_poly.entity_id
_entity_poly.type
_entity_poly.pdbx_seq_one_letter_code
_entity_poly.pdbx_strand_id
1 'polypeptide(L)'
;KSNFRLHPYPGTSMYWEYKNNGWITNENWEKYNAMNLVIRSEKYDAVEFQHKFRKSYYKVYSWKNIANRVRKNPYKLLNLVTSLAFRKNLREELDTFERDNNIKK
;
A
#
# COMPACT_ATOMS: atom_id res chain seq x y z
N LYS A 1 17.87 3.74 20.50
CA LYS A 1 16.80 4.31 19.64
C LYS A 1 16.81 3.53 18.33
N SER A 2 15.88 2.60 18.13
CA SER A 2 15.81 1.80 16.90
C SER A 2 15.24 2.65 15.77
N ASN A 3 16.06 2.92 14.76
CA ASN A 3 15.64 3.58 13.54
C ASN A 3 14.90 2.55 12.67
N PHE A 4 13.60 2.40 12.89
CA PHE A 4 12.75 1.51 12.09
C PHE A 4 12.60 2.07 10.67
N ARG A 5 13.46 1.66 9.74
CA ARG A 5 13.26 1.91 8.31
C ARG A 5 12.40 0.80 7.74
N LEU A 6 11.32 1.17 7.05
CA LEU A 6 10.30 0.24 6.54
C LEU A 6 10.76 -0.62 5.35
N HIS A 7 11.95 -0.36 4.78
CA HIS A 7 12.46 -1.03 3.60
C HIS A 7 13.95 -1.39 3.77
N PRO A 8 14.28 -2.62 4.19
CA PRO A 8 15.66 -3.08 4.25
C PRO A 8 16.20 -3.33 2.83
N TYR A 9 17.00 -2.39 2.31
CA TYR A 9 17.64 -2.57 1.01
C TYR A 9 18.74 -3.64 1.06
N PRO A 10 18.88 -4.48 0.01
CA PRO A 10 19.93 -5.48 -0.04
C PRO A 10 21.31 -4.84 0.05
N GLY A 11 22.20 -5.45 0.85
CA GLY A 11 23.53 -4.91 1.15
C GLY A 11 23.60 -3.98 2.36
N THR A 12 22.48 -3.65 3.00
CA THR A 12 22.49 -2.94 4.30
C THR A 12 22.62 -3.92 5.47
N SER A 13 23.23 -3.49 6.58
CA SER A 13 23.29 -4.29 7.83
C SER A 13 21.89 -4.70 8.33
N MET A 14 20.91 -3.81 8.16
CA MET A 14 19.50 -4.05 8.50
C MET A 14 18.86 -5.16 7.65
N TYR A 15 19.24 -5.30 6.37
CA TYR A 15 18.78 -6.40 5.53
C TYR A 15 19.27 -7.76 6.03
N TRP A 16 20.55 -7.85 6.40
CA TRP A 16 21.11 -9.10 6.93
C TRP A 16 20.53 -9.44 8.31
N GLU A 17 20.30 -8.44 9.16
CA GLU A 17 19.60 -8.62 10.44
C GLU A 17 18.18 -9.16 10.23
N TYR A 18 17.41 -8.58 9.31
CA TYR A 18 16.02 -8.98 9.06
C TYR A 18 15.95 -10.35 8.36
N LYS A 19 16.93 -10.67 7.52
CA LYS A 19 17.08 -11.99 6.88
C LYS A 19 17.40 -13.06 7.91
N ASN A 20 18.36 -12.79 8.80
CA ASN A 20 18.76 -13.73 9.84
C ASN A 20 17.67 -13.97 10.89
N ASN A 21 16.82 -12.97 11.15
CA ASN A 21 15.67 -13.09 12.05
C ASN A 21 14.41 -13.69 11.38
N GLY A 22 14.45 -14.02 10.08
CA GLY A 22 13.30 -14.59 9.36
C GLY A 22 12.15 -13.59 9.13
N TRP A 23 12.42 -12.29 9.20
CA TRP A 23 11.41 -11.22 9.06
C TRP A 23 11.13 -10.80 7.61
N ILE A 24 11.92 -11.29 6.65
CA ILE A 24 11.70 -11.05 5.23
C ILE A 24 10.69 -12.06 4.71
N THR A 25 9.47 -11.60 4.44
CA THR A 25 8.37 -12.45 3.95
C THR A 25 8.36 -12.63 2.44
N ASN A 26 9.08 -11.78 1.70
CA ASN A 26 9.15 -11.84 0.23
C ASN A 26 10.42 -11.13 -0.28
N GLU A 27 11.27 -11.85 -1.02
CA GLU A 27 12.49 -11.30 -1.66
C GLU A 27 12.21 -10.71 -3.06
N ASN A 28 10.94 -10.55 -3.47
CA ASN A 28 10.60 -9.91 -4.73
C ASN A 28 10.86 -8.39 -4.64
N TRP A 29 12.02 -7.99 -5.13
CA TRP A 29 12.56 -6.63 -5.13
C TRP A 29 11.68 -5.61 -5.86
N GLU A 30 10.87 -6.03 -6.85
CA GLU A 30 9.92 -5.13 -7.53
C GLU A 30 8.83 -4.62 -6.57
N LYS A 31 8.60 -5.34 -5.48
CA LYS A 31 7.64 -4.97 -4.44
C LYS A 31 8.25 -4.10 -3.34
N TYR A 32 9.55 -3.80 -3.34
CA TYR A 32 10.17 -2.88 -2.38
C TYR A 32 9.91 -1.41 -2.77
N ASN A 33 8.66 -0.98 -2.61
CA ASN A 33 8.26 0.41 -2.74
C ASN A 33 7.56 0.88 -1.45
N ALA A 34 7.42 2.20 -1.27
CA ALA A 34 6.82 2.81 -0.08
C ALA A 34 5.36 2.36 0.19
N MET A 35 4.75 1.65 -0.75
CA MET A 35 3.36 1.19 -0.70
C MET A 35 3.22 -0.26 -0.21
N ASN A 36 4.30 -1.04 -0.24
CA ASN A 36 4.29 -2.44 0.13
C ASN A 36 5.09 -2.63 1.42
N LEU A 37 4.43 -3.10 2.48
CA LEU A 37 5.10 -3.46 3.72
C LEU A 37 5.91 -4.75 3.48
N VAL A 38 7.24 -4.65 3.44
CA VAL A 38 8.13 -5.79 3.21
C VAL A 38 8.73 -6.36 4.51
N ILE A 39 8.23 -5.89 5.65
CA ILE A 39 8.71 -6.29 6.96
C ILE A 39 7.58 -7.01 7.69
N ARG A 40 7.85 -8.24 8.14
CA ARG A 40 7.03 -8.93 9.13
C ARG A 40 7.24 -8.23 10.48
N SER A 41 6.20 -7.63 11.03
CA SER A 41 6.20 -7.26 12.45
C SER A 41 5.60 -8.42 13.22
N GLU A 42 6.28 -8.94 14.25
CA GLU A 42 5.72 -9.98 15.15
C GLU A 42 4.38 -9.55 15.79
N LYS A 43 4.09 -8.24 15.79
CA LYS A 43 2.85 -7.66 16.36
C LYS A 43 1.72 -7.49 15.35
N TYR A 44 1.95 -7.64 14.05
CA TYR A 44 0.93 -7.37 13.03
C TYR A 44 0.99 -8.40 11.90
N ASP A 45 -0.17 -8.99 11.60
CA ASP A 45 -0.34 -9.81 10.40
C ASP A 45 -0.11 -8.92 9.16
N ALA A 46 0.86 -9.33 8.33
CA ALA A 46 1.22 -8.62 7.11
C ALA A 46 0.02 -8.47 6.17
N VAL A 47 -0.89 -9.46 6.14
CA VAL A 47 -2.10 -9.44 5.32
C VAL A 47 -3.07 -8.36 5.83
N GLU A 48 -3.31 -8.33 7.14
CA GLU A 48 -4.22 -7.34 7.76
C GLU A 48 -3.69 -5.91 7.60
N PHE A 49 -2.39 -5.70 7.76
CA PHE A 49 -1.77 -4.40 7.55
C PHE A 49 -1.95 -3.94 6.09
N GLN A 50 -1.62 -4.80 5.12
CA GLN A 50 -1.76 -4.47 3.71
C GLN A 50 -3.22 -4.19 3.34
N HIS A 51 -4.17 -4.95 3.89
CA HIS A 51 -5.60 -4.70 3.72
C HIS A 51 -6.01 -3.32 4.24
N LYS A 52 -5.65 -2.99 5.49
CA LYS A 52 -5.92 -1.69 6.12
C LYS A 52 -5.29 -0.53 5.36
N PHE A 53 -4.07 -0.70 4.87
CA PHE A 53 -3.37 0.29 4.08
C PHE A 53 -4.09 0.54 2.75
N ARG A 54 -4.37 -0.50 1.96
CA ARG A 54 -5.10 -0.40 0.67
C ARG A 54 -6.48 0.21 0.87
N LYS A 55 -7.23 -0.21 1.91
CA LYS A 55 -8.55 0.34 2.25
C LYS A 55 -8.46 1.83 2.61
N SER A 56 -7.44 2.25 3.33
CA SER A 56 -7.20 3.66 3.67
C SER A 56 -6.81 4.47 2.42
N TYR A 57 -5.98 3.91 1.54
CA TYR A 57 -5.61 4.55 0.28
C TYR A 57 -6.83 4.72 -0.65
N TYR A 58 -7.71 3.72 -0.73
CA TYR A 58 -8.98 3.84 -1.44
C TYR A 58 -9.88 4.95 -0.86
N LYS A 59 -9.92 5.14 0.47
CA LYS A 59 -10.66 6.23 1.11
C LYS A 59 -10.15 7.62 0.73
N VAL A 60 -8.86 7.76 0.39
CA VAL A 60 -8.31 9.03 -0.13
C VAL A 60 -9.04 9.44 -1.42
N TYR A 61 -9.41 8.46 -2.25
CA TYR A 61 -10.21 8.64 -3.47
C TYR A 61 -11.72 8.50 -3.22
N SER A 62 -12.22 8.81 -2.01
CA SER A 62 -13.65 8.92 -1.74
C SER A 62 -14.29 10.02 -2.59
N TRP A 63 -15.57 9.87 -2.92
CA TRP A 63 -16.32 10.84 -3.73
C TRP A 63 -16.23 12.27 -3.20
N LYS A 64 -16.24 12.45 -1.87
CA LYS A 64 -16.06 13.76 -1.22
C LYS A 64 -14.69 14.38 -1.52
N ASN A 65 -13.63 13.59 -1.46
CA ASN A 65 -12.27 14.05 -1.72
C ASN A 65 -12.03 14.31 -3.21
N ILE A 66 -12.59 13.47 -4.10
CA ILE A 66 -12.56 13.68 -5.54
C ILE A 66 -13.27 14.99 -5.89
N ALA A 67 -14.49 15.20 -5.39
CA ALA A 67 -15.25 16.43 -5.63
C ALA A 67 -14.49 17.67 -5.15
N ASN A 68 -13.88 17.61 -3.96
CA ASN A 68 -13.05 18.70 -3.45
C ASN A 68 -11.81 18.98 -4.31
N ARG A 69 -11.15 17.93 -4.81
CA ARG A 69 -9.95 18.04 -5.66
C ARG A 69 -10.29 18.60 -7.04
N VAL A 70 -11.37 18.12 -7.65
CA VAL A 70 -11.87 18.60 -8.94
C VAL A 70 -12.30 20.06 -8.84
N ARG A 71 -13.02 20.45 -7.77
CA ARG A 71 -13.50 21.83 -7.59
C ARG A 71 -12.36 22.86 -7.51
N LYS A 72 -11.23 22.50 -6.88
CA LYS A 72 -10.07 23.40 -6.68
C LYS A 72 -9.13 23.45 -7.88
N ASN A 73 -9.24 22.53 -8.85
CA ASN A 73 -8.29 22.44 -9.96
C ASN A 73 -8.81 23.20 -11.21
N PRO A 74 -7.97 24.00 -11.89
CA PRO A 74 -8.33 24.64 -13.16
C PRO A 74 -8.73 23.62 -14.25
N TYR A 75 -8.12 22.42 -14.29
CA TYR A 75 -8.41 21.37 -15.27
C TYR A 75 -9.37 20.30 -14.73
N LYS A 76 -10.63 20.70 -14.53
CA LYS A 76 -11.66 19.89 -13.84
C LYS A 76 -11.92 18.54 -14.51
N LEU A 77 -12.09 18.52 -15.84
CA LEU A 77 -12.38 17.31 -16.61
C LEU A 77 -11.24 16.28 -16.50
N LEU A 78 -10.00 16.71 -16.75
CA LEU A 78 -8.83 15.84 -16.65
C LEU A 78 -8.66 15.28 -15.23
N ASN A 79 -8.87 16.11 -14.20
CA ASN A 79 -8.80 15.66 -12.81
C ASN A 79 -9.91 14.69 -12.45
N LEU A 80 -11.12 14.89 -12.99
CA LEU A 80 -12.23 13.98 -12.76
C LEU A 80 -11.95 12.62 -13.39
N VAL A 81 -11.54 12.58 -14.67
CA VAL A 81 -11.22 11.34 -15.39
C VAL A 81 -10.09 10.59 -14.71
N THR A 82 -8.99 11.27 -14.37
CA THR A 82 -7.87 10.64 -13.66
C THR A 82 -8.29 10.15 -12.28
N SER A 83 -9.04 10.94 -11.50
CA SER A 83 -9.52 10.53 -10.18
C SER A 83 -10.46 9.31 -10.24
N LEU A 84 -11.32 9.23 -11.28
CA LEU A 84 -12.19 8.08 -11.52
C LEU A 84 -11.37 6.84 -11.93
N ALA A 85 -10.40 7.00 -12.81
CA ALA A 85 -9.49 5.93 -13.23
C ALA A 85 -8.71 5.36 -12.03
N PHE A 86 -8.12 6.23 -11.19
CA PHE A 86 -7.45 5.83 -9.96
C PHE A 86 -8.41 5.13 -8.99
N ARG A 87 -9.62 5.67 -8.79
CA ARG A 87 -10.61 5.04 -7.92
C ARG A 87 -11.00 3.65 -8.40
N LYS A 88 -11.15 3.43 -9.71
CA LYS A 88 -11.45 2.13 -10.30
C LYS A 88 -10.28 1.16 -10.12
N ASN A 89 -9.07 1.56 -10.49
CA ASN A 89 -7.88 0.73 -10.37
C ASN A 89 -7.64 0.29 -8.90
N LEU A 90 -7.69 1.23 -7.95
CA LEU A 90 -7.54 0.93 -6.53
C LEU A 90 -8.64 0.01 -5.98
N ARG A 91 -9.84 0.06 -6.56
CA ARG A 91 -10.91 -0.87 -6.19
C ARG A 91 -10.62 -2.27 -6.71
N GLU A 92 -10.15 -2.39 -7.95
CA GLU A 92 -9.75 -3.67 -8.55
C GLU A 92 -8.57 -4.30 -7.80
N GLU A 93 -7.57 -3.49 -7.42
CA GLU A 93 -6.43 -3.93 -6.59
C GLU A 93 -6.88 -4.41 -5.20
N LEU A 94 -7.83 -3.72 -4.58
CA LEU A 94 -8.37 -4.13 -3.28
C LEU A 94 -9.20 -5.41 -3.40
N ASP A 95 -10.08 -5.48 -4.40
CA ASP A 95 -10.94 -6.65 -4.65
C ASP A 95 -10.09 -7.90 -4.99
N THR A 96 -9.03 -7.73 -5.78
CA THR A 96 -8.06 -8.81 -6.08
C THR A 96 -7.33 -9.25 -4.82
N PHE A 97 -6.84 -8.30 -4.02
CA PHE A 97 -6.15 -8.62 -2.77
C PHE A 97 -7.06 -9.35 -1.77
N GLU A 98 -8.31 -8.90 -1.63
CA GLU A 98 -9.31 -9.55 -0.77
C GLU A 98 -9.61 -10.98 -1.22
N ARG A 99 -9.75 -11.19 -2.54
CA ARG A 99 -9.96 -12.52 -3.13
C ARG A 99 -8.78 -13.45 -2.89
N ASP A 100 -7.56 -12.99 -3.18
CA ASP A 100 -6.35 -13.81 -3.09
C ASP A 100 -6.00 -14.19 -1.64
N ASN A 101 -6.44 -13.39 -0.66
CA ASN A 101 -6.23 -13.63 0.77
C ASN A 101 -7.47 -14.15 1.51
N ASN A 102 -8.54 -14.54 0.79
CA ASN A 102 -9.82 -15.00 1.35
C ASN A 102 -10.43 -14.07 2.42
N ILE A 103 -10.22 -12.75 2.27
CA ILE A 103 -10.76 -11.75 3.18
C ILE A 103 -12.22 -11.51 2.79
N LYS A 104 -13.16 -11.90 3.67
CA LYS A 104 -14.59 -11.59 3.48
C LYS A 104 -14.82 -10.08 3.68
N LYS A 105 -15.54 -9.47 2.73
CA LYS A 105 -15.94 -8.06 2.71
C LYS A 105 -16.81 -7.65 3.89
#